data_AF-A0A671V983-F1
#
_entry.id   AF-A0A671V983-F1
#
_cell.length_a   1.000
_cell.length_b   1.000
_cell.length_c   1.000
_cell.angle_alpha   90.00
_cell.angle_beta   90.00
_cell.angle_gamma   90.00
#
_symmetry.space_group_name_H-M   'P 1'
#
loop_
_entity.id
_entity.type
_entity.pdbx_description
1 polymer ?
#
loop_
_entity_poly.entity_id
_entity_poly.type
_entity_poly.pdbx_seq_one_letter_code
_entity_poly.pdbx_strand_id
1 'polypeptide(L)'
;MELEEQVEWDDVNKVLQRHGFKSVYFADPVENKNLSDLVLLDKKSAGEIRTTLRTMLTDSERRQALIQELIKSNNQLKEEAHEHMSRAAQQSQRVTELEELLDVVKTKVQDLEDRYLGKAVQQHSHTQQLQQEKQEAQKVCQALEQKLSKQREEAAQLERKLYFTIKEEERRLARRSQTFQHICDKVMEQKSPADQQVLDVIDFYETKMTQLLDELSATPSAYQDQLKGSKGQMEELKREVECLKQELEARCVCAHVRVCIDVTDLCRLQKEDKTTENSENISDQSREVSLCAHYHHVKVSSVVSSPRAPLQLHRQKTCSVGLERAEFQTLAPTLEAWAQQLHLLKDLQQGLNKLTSRLMPWQSTDGDHGAAEAVKVEDMMLQVDTMLENISNDDEKVLRTPTRYTLGSMVSHFQKLFDVTSLSGVYPRMNEVYTRLGEMTNTMRNLRDVLELDSRVPPAEVVNKVARLASSTEHTAGFHQLLGEADIDSIIVKVKQHDEFFPAFHALTTDILHTLGVSHLDDILPALKSLKQTAQ
;
A
#
# COMPACT_ATOMS: atom_id res chain seq x y z
N MET A 1 37.41 -9.42 93.16
CA MET A 1 37.89 -9.91 91.85
C MET A 1 37.04 -11.09 91.38
N GLU A 2 36.78 -12.10 92.23
CA GLU A 2 35.84 -13.20 91.94
C GLU A 2 34.38 -12.73 91.72
N LEU A 3 33.94 -11.71 92.46
CA LEU A 3 32.59 -11.14 92.31
C LEU A 3 32.32 -10.55 90.91
N GLU A 4 33.34 -10.03 90.24
CA GLU A 4 33.21 -9.41 88.91
C GLU A 4 33.08 -10.47 87.82
N GLU A 5 33.82 -11.57 87.94
CA GLU A 5 33.71 -12.71 87.03
C GLU A 5 32.38 -13.44 87.18
N GLN A 6 31.86 -13.55 88.41
CA GLN A 6 30.53 -14.09 88.68
C GLN A 6 29.44 -13.32 87.93
N VAL A 7 29.44 -11.98 88.02
CA VAL A 7 28.46 -11.13 87.36
C VAL A 7 28.49 -11.29 85.84
N GLU A 8 29.69 -11.33 85.26
CA GLU A 8 29.85 -11.50 83.82
C GLU A 8 29.43 -12.89 83.32
N TRP A 9 29.59 -13.95 84.13
CA TRP A 9 29.06 -15.29 83.83
C TRP A 9 27.54 -15.38 84.04
N ASP A 10 27.00 -14.68 85.04
CA ASP A 10 25.55 -14.59 85.26
C ASP A 10 24.85 -13.96 84.04
N ASP A 11 25.48 -12.97 83.40
CA ASP A 11 24.96 -12.38 82.16
C ASP A 11 25.00 -13.35 80.96
N VAL A 12 26.05 -14.18 80.83
CA VAL A 12 26.09 -15.25 79.82
C VAL A 12 25.04 -16.31 80.13
N ASN A 13 24.87 -16.67 81.40
CA ASN A 13 23.89 -17.65 81.87
C ASN A 13 22.45 -17.22 81.56
N LYS A 14 22.12 -15.93 81.70
CA LYS A 14 20.81 -15.40 81.28
C LYS A 14 20.57 -15.62 79.79
N VAL A 15 21.58 -15.41 78.94
CA VAL A 15 21.47 -15.64 77.49
C VAL A 15 21.36 -17.13 77.18
N LEU A 16 22.18 -17.97 77.81
CA LEU A 16 22.12 -19.43 77.69
C LEU A 16 20.74 -19.97 78.07
N GLN A 17 20.18 -19.53 79.19
CA GLN A 17 18.85 -19.95 79.65
C GLN A 17 17.74 -19.52 78.70
N ARG A 18 17.82 -18.32 78.10
CA ARG A 18 16.85 -17.87 77.06
C ARG A 18 16.86 -18.81 75.85
N HIS A 19 18.00 -19.43 75.56
CA HIS A 19 18.16 -20.44 74.52
C HIS A 19 17.95 -21.88 74.99
N GLY A 20 17.51 -22.08 76.24
CA GLY A 20 17.22 -23.41 76.80
C GLY A 20 18.44 -24.20 77.26
N PHE A 21 19.62 -23.58 77.35
CA PHE A 21 20.84 -24.21 77.86
C PHE A 21 20.96 -24.08 79.39
N LYS A 22 21.69 -25.03 80.00
CA LYS A 22 21.98 -25.02 81.46
C LYS A 22 23.00 -23.94 81.80
N SER A 23 22.86 -23.37 83.00
CA SER A 23 23.81 -22.36 83.51
C SER A 23 25.15 -22.97 83.92
N VAL A 24 26.20 -22.18 83.72
CA VAL A 24 27.56 -22.45 84.16
C VAL A 24 27.74 -21.90 85.57
N TYR A 25 28.21 -22.72 86.50
CA TYR A 25 28.46 -22.32 87.89
C TYR A 25 29.92 -22.51 88.23
N PHE A 26 30.45 -21.65 89.10
CA PHE A 26 31.76 -21.86 89.70
C PHE A 26 31.66 -23.00 90.72
N ALA A 27 32.59 -23.95 90.65
CA ALA A 27 32.61 -25.10 91.53
C ALA A 27 33.35 -24.76 92.83
N ASP A 28 32.78 -25.16 93.97
CA ASP A 28 33.49 -25.15 95.25
C ASP A 28 34.54 -26.28 95.26
N PRO A 29 35.84 -25.97 95.43
CA PRO A 29 36.91 -26.97 95.48
C PRO A 29 36.78 -27.98 96.64
N VAL A 30 35.99 -27.68 97.67
CA VAL A 30 35.83 -28.51 98.88
C VAL A 30 34.67 -29.49 98.75
N GLU A 31 33.62 -29.14 97.99
CA GLU A 31 32.42 -29.98 97.83
C GLU A 31 32.48 -30.96 96.66
N ASN A 32 33.30 -30.67 95.63
CA ASN A 32 33.34 -31.49 94.41
C ASN A 32 34.45 -32.56 94.45
N LYS A 33 34.04 -33.83 94.56
CA LYS A 33 34.96 -34.99 94.63
C LYS A 33 35.38 -35.54 93.25
N ASN A 34 34.67 -35.18 92.18
CA ASN A 34 34.93 -35.67 90.81
C ASN A 34 35.63 -34.59 89.99
N LEU A 35 36.96 -34.65 89.96
CA LEU A 35 37.80 -33.70 89.20
C LEU A 35 37.61 -33.80 87.67
N SER A 36 37.00 -34.89 87.18
CA SER A 36 36.71 -35.11 85.75
C SER A 36 35.60 -34.23 85.19
N ASP A 37 34.72 -33.71 86.05
CA ASP A 37 33.55 -32.92 85.65
C ASP A 37 33.81 -31.40 85.78
N LEU A 38 35.03 -31.03 86.19
CA LEU A 38 35.45 -29.66 86.45
C LEU A 38 36.42 -29.20 85.38
N VAL A 39 36.21 -27.99 84.86
CA VAL A 39 37.11 -27.35 83.90
C VAL A 39 37.82 -26.19 84.60
N LEU A 40 39.13 -26.33 84.80
CA LEU A 40 39.96 -25.25 85.29
C LEU A 40 40.27 -24.31 84.12
N LEU A 41 39.83 -23.05 84.22
CA LEU A 41 40.08 -22.03 83.22
C LEU A 41 40.89 -20.90 83.86
N ASP A 42 41.92 -20.44 83.15
CA ASP A 42 42.52 -19.15 83.49
C ASP A 42 41.57 -18.02 83.04
N LYS A 43 41.72 -16.86 83.67
CA LYS A 43 40.87 -15.69 83.45
C LYS A 43 40.75 -15.31 81.96
N LYS A 44 41.85 -15.45 81.22
CA LYS A 44 41.88 -15.15 79.78
C LYS A 44 41.01 -16.12 78.99
N SER A 45 41.19 -17.43 79.16
CA SER A 45 40.38 -18.44 78.45
C SER A 45 38.90 -18.37 78.84
N ALA A 46 38.58 -18.09 80.11
CA ALA A 46 37.18 -17.87 80.53
C ALA A 46 36.54 -16.65 79.85
N GLY A 47 37.29 -15.56 79.69
CA GLY A 47 36.87 -14.39 78.90
C GLY A 47 36.61 -14.73 77.43
N GLU A 48 37.51 -15.47 76.80
CA GLU A 48 37.40 -15.90 75.39
C GLU A 48 36.22 -16.85 75.17
N ILE A 49 35.96 -17.79 76.09
CA ILE A 49 34.79 -18.69 76.00
C ILE A 49 33.48 -17.90 76.12
N ARG A 50 33.37 -16.95 77.06
CA ARG A 50 32.15 -16.13 77.20
C ARG A 50 31.87 -15.28 75.96
N THR A 51 32.89 -14.66 75.40
CA THR A 51 32.74 -13.89 74.15
C THR A 51 32.32 -14.80 73.00
N THR A 52 32.94 -15.97 72.87
CA THR A 52 32.57 -16.98 71.87
C THR A 52 31.11 -17.44 72.04
N LEU A 53 30.68 -17.80 73.25
CA LEU A 53 29.30 -18.19 73.53
C LEU A 53 28.30 -17.09 73.20
N ARG A 54 28.58 -15.84 73.59
CA ARG A 54 27.72 -14.69 73.24
C ARG A 54 27.60 -14.55 71.72
N THR A 55 28.72 -14.56 71.00
CA THR A 55 28.70 -14.42 69.53
C THR A 55 27.93 -15.55 68.86
N MET A 56 28.14 -16.81 69.26
CA MET A 56 27.43 -17.95 68.69
C MET A 56 25.92 -17.90 68.95
N LEU A 57 25.49 -17.50 70.15
CA LEU A 57 24.06 -17.40 70.49
C LEU A 57 23.40 -16.27 69.69
N THR A 58 24.02 -15.10 69.61
CA THR A 58 23.52 -13.99 68.78
C THR A 58 23.47 -14.33 67.29
N ASP A 59 24.45 -15.10 66.80
CA ASP A 59 24.46 -15.56 65.41
C ASP A 59 23.35 -16.59 65.16
N SER A 60 23.06 -17.46 66.13
CA SER A 60 21.94 -18.40 66.07
C SER A 60 20.58 -17.67 65.96
N GLU A 61 20.35 -16.63 66.77
CA GLU A 61 19.14 -15.80 66.68
C GLU A 61 19.00 -15.15 65.29
N ARG A 62 20.10 -14.57 64.80
CA ARG A 62 20.14 -13.94 63.47
C ARG A 62 19.83 -14.94 62.37
N ARG A 63 20.39 -16.15 62.43
CA ARG A 63 20.10 -17.23 61.46
C ARG A 63 18.64 -17.67 61.54
N GLN A 64 18.08 -17.79 62.74
CA GLN A 64 16.67 -18.15 62.91
C GLN A 64 15.75 -17.08 62.31
N ALA A 65 16.05 -15.80 62.51
CA ALA A 65 15.30 -14.69 61.90
C ALA A 65 15.38 -14.74 60.36
N LEU A 66 16.57 -14.97 59.80
CA LEU A 66 16.74 -15.14 58.34
C LEU A 66 15.90 -16.29 57.80
N ILE A 67 15.89 -17.44 58.49
CA ILE A 67 15.11 -18.61 58.08
C ILE A 67 13.61 -18.29 58.07
N GLN A 68 13.11 -17.57 59.07
CA GLN A 68 11.70 -17.16 59.11
C GLN A 68 11.32 -16.22 57.95
N GLU A 69 12.16 -15.22 57.66
CA GLU A 69 11.94 -14.33 56.52
C GLU A 69 12.01 -15.07 55.18
N LEU A 70 12.93 -16.04 55.04
CA LEU A 70 13.01 -16.90 53.86
C LEU A 70 11.75 -17.77 53.68
N ILE A 71 11.22 -18.33 54.77
CA ILE A 71 9.96 -19.10 54.73
C ILE A 71 8.80 -18.20 54.29
N LYS A 72 8.69 -17.01 54.87
CA LYS A 72 7.64 -16.04 54.52
C LYS A 72 7.74 -15.61 53.06
N SER A 73 8.94 -15.27 52.60
CA SER A 73 9.20 -14.91 51.20
C SER A 73 8.91 -16.08 50.24
N ASN A 74 9.28 -17.31 50.60
CA ASN A 74 8.99 -18.48 49.78
C ASN A 74 7.49 -18.75 49.63
N ASN A 75 6.72 -18.56 50.70
CA ASN A 75 5.26 -18.72 50.66
C ASN A 75 4.61 -17.64 49.79
N GLN A 76 5.05 -16.38 49.92
CA GLN A 76 4.56 -15.30 49.06
C GLN A 76 4.88 -15.57 47.58
N LEU A 77 6.10 -16.00 47.27
CA LEU A 77 6.48 -16.38 45.90
C LEU A 77 5.64 -17.53 45.35
N LYS A 78 5.24 -18.49 46.20
CA LYS A 78 4.34 -19.58 45.79
C LYS A 78 2.94 -19.08 45.47
N GLU A 79 2.40 -18.15 46.26
CA GLU A 79 1.10 -17.52 46.02
C GLU A 79 1.12 -16.72 44.71
N GLU A 80 2.15 -15.88 44.51
CA GLU A 80 2.34 -15.11 43.28
C GLU A 80 2.46 -16.04 42.06
N ALA A 81 3.23 -17.13 42.16
CA ALA A 81 3.36 -18.13 41.10
C ALA A 81 2.00 -18.79 40.76
N HIS A 82 1.20 -19.11 41.77
CA HIS A 82 -0.13 -19.67 41.56
C HIS A 82 -1.08 -18.67 40.88
N GLU A 83 -1.03 -17.40 41.29
CA GLU A 83 -1.83 -16.34 40.68
C GLU A 83 -1.45 -16.10 39.21
N HIS A 84 -0.14 -16.05 38.93
CA HIS A 84 0.37 -15.96 37.55
C HIS A 84 -0.06 -17.16 36.70
N MET A 85 -0.05 -18.38 37.25
CA MET A 85 -0.52 -19.57 36.56
C MET A 85 -2.03 -19.51 36.27
N SER A 86 -2.85 -19.03 37.21
CA SER A 86 -4.29 -18.83 37.01
C SER A 86 -4.57 -17.78 35.92
N ARG A 87 -3.87 -16.64 35.97
CA ARG A 87 -3.97 -15.59 34.94
C ARG A 87 -3.55 -16.10 33.56
N ALA A 88 -2.48 -16.89 33.48
CA ALA A 88 -2.02 -17.48 32.23
C ALA A 88 -3.06 -18.48 31.66
N ALA A 89 -3.68 -19.30 32.51
CA ALA A 89 -4.73 -20.23 32.08
C ALA A 89 -5.97 -19.49 31.53
N GLN A 90 -6.42 -18.43 32.21
CA GLN A 90 -7.52 -17.59 31.72
C GLN A 90 -7.19 -16.93 30.38
N GLN A 91 -5.96 -16.43 30.22
CA GLN A 91 -5.54 -15.82 28.96
C GLN A 91 -5.45 -16.87 27.85
N SER A 92 -4.98 -18.08 28.14
CA SER A 92 -4.97 -19.19 27.18
C SER A 92 -6.39 -19.54 26.71
N GLN A 93 -7.36 -19.60 27.62
CA GLN A 93 -8.75 -19.87 27.27
C GLN A 93 -9.32 -18.78 26.34
N ARG A 94 -9.07 -17.50 26.64
CA ARG A 94 -9.50 -16.38 25.78
C ARG A 94 -8.89 -16.44 24.39
N VAL A 95 -7.63 -16.87 24.28
CA VAL A 95 -6.99 -17.06 22.97
C VAL A 95 -7.72 -18.15 22.18
N THR A 96 -8.04 -19.28 22.80
CA THR A 96 -8.81 -20.35 22.15
C THR A 96 -10.20 -19.88 21.69
N GLU A 97 -10.92 -19.13 22.52
CA GLU A 97 -12.23 -18.56 22.14
C GLU A 97 -12.12 -17.59 20.94
N LEU A 98 -11.04 -16.78 20.91
CA LEU A 98 -10.78 -15.88 19.79
C LEU A 98 -10.36 -16.62 18.51
N GLU A 99 -9.62 -17.73 18.63
CA GLU A 99 -9.25 -18.59 17.50
C GLU A 99 -10.50 -19.23 16.88
N GLU A 100 -11.42 -19.74 17.69
CA GLU A 100 -12.70 -20.29 17.21
C GLU A 100 -13.54 -19.22 16.48
N LEU A 101 -13.64 -18.02 17.03
CA LEU A 101 -14.34 -16.90 16.38
C LEU A 101 -13.67 -16.49 15.07
N LEU A 102 -12.34 -16.47 15.04
CA LEU A 102 -11.57 -16.16 13.84
C LEU A 102 -11.86 -17.18 12.73
N ASP A 103 -11.94 -18.47 13.05
CA ASP A 103 -12.26 -19.51 12.07
C ASP A 103 -13.71 -19.41 11.56
N VAL A 104 -14.66 -19.02 12.42
CA VAL A 104 -16.03 -18.68 11.98
C VAL A 104 -16.05 -17.47 11.04
N VAL A 105 -15.21 -16.46 11.29
CA VAL A 105 -15.14 -15.29 10.39
C VAL A 105 -14.46 -15.65 9.07
N LYS A 106 -13.37 -16.44 9.08
CA LYS A 106 -12.69 -16.92 7.87
C LYS A 106 -13.65 -17.68 6.96
N THR A 107 -14.43 -18.62 7.51
CA THR A 107 -15.40 -19.39 6.73
C THR A 107 -16.48 -18.49 6.12
N LYS A 108 -17.01 -17.52 6.87
CA LYS A 108 -17.99 -16.55 6.33
C LYS A 108 -17.41 -15.65 5.23
N VAL A 109 -16.15 -15.23 5.36
CA VAL A 109 -15.47 -14.44 4.32
C VAL A 109 -15.27 -15.28 3.07
N GLN A 110 -14.81 -16.54 3.21
CA GLN A 110 -14.69 -17.46 2.09
C GLN A 110 -16.03 -17.66 1.37
N ASP A 111 -17.12 -17.92 2.12
CA ASP A 111 -18.46 -18.07 1.55
C ASP A 111 -18.96 -16.80 0.84
N LEU A 112 -18.52 -15.61 1.28
CA LEU A 112 -18.83 -14.35 0.61
C LEU A 112 -18.02 -14.21 -0.68
N GLU A 113 -16.70 -14.46 -0.62
CA GLU A 113 -15.80 -14.41 -1.77
C GLU A 113 -16.27 -15.38 -2.87
N ASP A 114 -16.61 -16.61 -2.51
CA ASP A 114 -17.11 -17.63 -3.45
C ASP A 114 -18.44 -17.22 -4.09
N ARG A 115 -19.35 -16.60 -3.32
CA ARG A 115 -20.61 -16.06 -3.87
C ARG A 115 -20.38 -14.90 -4.82
N TYR A 116 -19.45 -13.99 -4.51
CA TYR A 116 -19.12 -12.88 -5.40
C TYR A 116 -18.45 -13.38 -6.68
N LEU A 117 -17.52 -14.32 -6.56
CA LEU A 117 -16.86 -14.95 -7.71
C LEU A 117 -17.88 -15.67 -8.58
N GLY A 118 -18.79 -16.45 -7.98
CA GLY A 118 -19.87 -17.13 -8.70
C GLY A 118 -20.77 -16.16 -9.48
N LYS A 119 -21.18 -15.04 -8.85
CA LYS A 119 -21.96 -13.99 -9.54
C LYS A 119 -21.17 -13.33 -10.67
N ALA A 120 -19.90 -13.02 -10.46
CA ALA A 120 -19.05 -12.41 -11.48
C ALA A 120 -18.86 -13.32 -12.70
N VAL A 121 -18.63 -14.62 -12.46
CA VAL A 121 -18.53 -15.64 -13.53
C VAL A 121 -19.84 -15.75 -14.30
N GLN A 122 -20.98 -15.79 -13.60
CA GLN A 122 -22.30 -15.85 -14.24
C GLN A 122 -22.61 -14.60 -15.09
N GLN A 123 -22.26 -13.41 -14.59
CA GLN A 123 -22.42 -12.17 -15.34
C GLN A 123 -21.50 -12.12 -16.57
N HIS A 124 -20.27 -12.61 -16.43
CA HIS A 124 -19.33 -12.69 -17.54
C HIS A 124 -19.85 -13.64 -18.64
N SER A 125 -20.33 -14.83 -18.26
CA SER A 125 -20.90 -15.78 -19.23
C SER A 125 -22.13 -15.21 -19.94
N HIS A 126 -23.01 -14.50 -19.21
CA HIS A 126 -24.19 -13.89 -19.81
C HIS A 126 -23.81 -12.75 -20.78
N THR A 127 -22.85 -11.92 -20.41
CA THR A 127 -22.33 -10.84 -21.27
C THR A 127 -21.70 -11.41 -22.53
N GLN A 128 -20.93 -12.50 -22.41
CA GLN A 128 -20.32 -13.17 -23.55
C GLN A 128 -21.38 -13.74 -24.50
N GLN A 129 -22.45 -14.34 -23.98
CA GLN A 129 -23.57 -14.83 -24.79
C GLN A 129 -24.26 -13.68 -25.54
N LEU A 130 -24.60 -12.58 -24.85
CA LEU A 130 -25.21 -11.40 -25.47
C LEU A 130 -24.30 -10.78 -26.55
N GLN A 131 -22.98 -10.77 -26.32
CA GLN A 131 -22.00 -10.31 -27.30
C GLN A 131 -22.05 -11.17 -28.57
N GLN A 132 -22.16 -12.49 -28.42
CA GLN A 132 -22.27 -13.42 -29.55
C GLN A 132 -23.59 -13.22 -30.30
N GLU A 133 -24.72 -13.16 -29.59
CA GLU A 133 -26.04 -12.90 -30.20
C GLU A 133 -26.06 -11.56 -30.95
N LYS A 134 -25.44 -10.51 -30.39
CA LYS A 134 -25.27 -9.21 -31.07
C LYS A 134 -24.50 -9.36 -32.38
N GLN A 135 -23.38 -10.10 -32.39
CA GLN A 135 -22.58 -10.31 -33.60
C GLN A 135 -23.36 -11.09 -34.66
N GLU A 136 -24.12 -12.12 -34.24
CA GLU A 136 -24.96 -12.91 -35.14
C GLU A 136 -26.09 -12.05 -35.73
N ALA A 137 -26.80 -11.29 -34.91
CA ALA A 137 -27.82 -10.35 -35.36
C ALA A 137 -27.26 -9.30 -36.33
N GLN A 138 -26.05 -8.77 -36.06
CA GLN A 138 -25.40 -7.80 -36.94
C GLN A 138 -25.09 -8.40 -38.32
N LYS A 139 -24.62 -9.65 -38.38
CA LYS A 139 -24.41 -10.37 -39.66
C LYS A 139 -25.72 -10.53 -40.43
N VAL A 140 -26.81 -10.86 -39.73
CA VAL A 140 -28.15 -10.99 -40.35
C VAL A 140 -28.64 -9.66 -40.90
N CYS A 141 -28.50 -8.56 -40.14
CA CYS A 141 -28.88 -7.22 -40.61
C CYS A 141 -28.10 -6.82 -41.87
N GLN A 142 -26.78 -7.01 -41.89
CA GLN A 142 -25.95 -6.72 -43.07
C GLN A 142 -26.40 -7.52 -44.30
N ALA A 143 -26.73 -8.80 -44.12
CA ALA A 143 -27.22 -9.63 -45.23
C ALA A 143 -28.59 -9.17 -45.75
N LEU A 144 -29.48 -8.71 -44.86
CA LEU A 144 -30.78 -8.15 -45.24
C LEU A 144 -30.63 -6.80 -45.95
N GLU A 145 -29.74 -5.92 -45.49
CA GLU A 145 -29.44 -4.66 -46.16
C GLU A 145 -28.94 -4.87 -47.59
N GLN A 146 -28.04 -5.84 -47.81
CA GLN A 146 -27.57 -6.21 -49.14
C GLN A 146 -28.67 -6.78 -50.04
N LYS A 147 -29.60 -7.57 -49.49
CA LYS A 147 -30.77 -8.06 -50.24
C LYS A 147 -31.70 -6.89 -50.63
N LEU A 148 -31.92 -5.97 -49.71
CA LEU A 148 -32.78 -4.81 -49.91
C LEU A 148 -32.18 -3.83 -50.92
N SER A 149 -30.86 -3.66 -50.95
CA SER A 149 -30.18 -2.86 -51.98
C SER A 149 -30.34 -3.49 -53.37
N LYS A 150 -30.16 -4.81 -53.51
CA LYS A 150 -30.42 -5.53 -54.76
C LYS A 150 -31.87 -5.37 -55.24
N GLN A 151 -32.84 -5.56 -54.35
CA GLN A 151 -34.25 -5.38 -54.71
C GLN A 151 -34.57 -3.94 -55.13
N ARG A 152 -33.97 -2.93 -54.50
CA ARG A 152 -34.11 -1.52 -54.93
C ARG A 152 -33.53 -1.28 -56.32
N GLU A 153 -32.37 -1.85 -56.63
CA GLU A 153 -31.76 -1.76 -57.96
C GLU A 153 -32.64 -2.42 -59.03
N GLU A 154 -33.17 -3.61 -58.75
CA GLU A 154 -34.11 -4.31 -59.64
C GLU A 154 -35.39 -3.51 -59.85
N ALA A 155 -35.98 -2.95 -58.78
CA ALA A 155 -37.17 -2.09 -58.86
C ALA A 155 -36.90 -0.85 -59.73
N ALA A 156 -35.77 -0.16 -59.51
CA ALA A 156 -35.39 1.01 -60.31
C ALA A 156 -35.17 0.66 -61.79
N GLN A 157 -34.62 -0.53 -62.09
CA GLN A 157 -34.49 -1.00 -63.47
C GLN A 157 -35.85 -1.27 -64.12
N LEU A 158 -36.78 -1.88 -63.39
CA LEU A 158 -38.14 -2.12 -63.87
C LEU A 158 -38.89 -0.81 -64.09
N GLU A 159 -38.84 0.13 -63.16
CA GLU A 159 -39.43 1.46 -63.30
C GLU A 159 -38.90 2.18 -64.55
N ARG A 160 -37.59 2.13 -64.79
CA ARG A 160 -36.97 2.71 -65.98
C ARG A 160 -37.47 2.06 -67.27
N LYS A 161 -37.58 0.73 -67.32
CA LYS A 161 -38.16 0.01 -68.47
C LYS A 161 -39.60 0.42 -68.70
N LEU A 162 -40.40 0.46 -67.63
CA LEU A 162 -41.82 0.81 -67.68
C LEU A 162 -42.00 2.24 -68.19
N TYR A 163 -41.18 3.18 -67.74
CA TYR A 163 -41.14 4.55 -68.26
C TYR A 163 -40.87 4.60 -69.77
N PHE A 164 -39.85 3.90 -70.26
CA PHE A 164 -39.54 3.88 -71.69
C PHE A 164 -40.66 3.25 -72.53
N THR A 165 -41.25 2.15 -72.06
CA THR A 165 -42.38 1.49 -72.72
C THR A 165 -43.60 2.40 -72.76
N ILE A 166 -43.95 3.07 -71.66
CA ILE A 166 -45.04 4.06 -71.61
C ILE A 166 -44.75 5.19 -72.60
N LYS A 167 -43.54 5.76 -72.58
CA LYS A 167 -43.18 6.88 -73.46
C LYS A 167 -43.28 6.50 -74.94
N GLU A 168 -42.90 5.28 -75.29
CA GLU A 168 -43.02 4.80 -76.67
C GLU A 168 -44.48 4.52 -77.06
N GLU A 169 -45.28 3.95 -76.15
CA GLU A 169 -46.73 3.79 -76.36
C GLU A 169 -47.44 5.14 -76.50
N GLU A 170 -47.09 6.15 -75.70
CA GLU A 170 -47.59 7.53 -75.85
C GLU A 170 -47.25 8.09 -77.24
N ARG A 171 -46.01 7.89 -77.73
CA ARG A 171 -45.63 8.31 -79.09
C ARG A 171 -46.39 7.54 -80.16
N ARG A 172 -46.61 6.24 -79.98
CA ARG A 172 -47.39 5.40 -80.90
C ARG A 172 -48.85 5.85 -80.94
N LEU A 173 -49.44 6.13 -79.79
CA LEU A 173 -50.79 6.68 -79.65
C LEU A 173 -50.89 8.06 -80.31
N ALA A 174 -49.95 8.97 -80.04
CA ALA A 174 -49.90 10.29 -80.68
C ALA A 174 -49.86 10.19 -82.21
N ARG A 175 -49.02 9.29 -82.76
CA ARG A 175 -48.99 8.99 -84.20
C ARG A 175 -50.34 8.50 -84.71
N ARG A 176 -50.96 7.52 -84.02
CA ARG A 176 -52.28 7.00 -84.40
C ARG A 176 -53.37 8.07 -84.37
N SER A 177 -53.38 8.92 -83.33
CA SER A 177 -54.33 10.02 -83.20
C SER A 177 -54.13 11.07 -84.29
N GLN A 178 -52.89 11.41 -84.67
CA GLN A 178 -52.61 12.30 -85.81
C GLN A 178 -53.10 11.70 -87.13
N THR A 179 -52.83 10.41 -87.38
CA THR A 179 -53.34 9.72 -88.57
C THR A 179 -54.87 9.69 -88.58
N PHE A 180 -55.50 9.44 -87.43
CA PHE A 180 -56.96 9.45 -87.30
C PHE A 180 -57.52 10.84 -87.56
N GLN A 181 -56.91 11.89 -87.00
CA GLN A 181 -57.31 13.28 -87.24
C GLN A 181 -57.22 13.63 -88.72
N HIS A 182 -56.13 13.28 -89.40
CA HIS A 182 -55.98 13.51 -90.83
C HIS A 182 -57.03 12.75 -91.67
N ILE A 183 -57.47 11.55 -91.23
CA ILE A 183 -58.57 10.83 -91.87
C ILE A 183 -59.90 11.56 -91.61
N CYS A 184 -60.16 11.98 -90.37
CA CYS A 184 -61.37 12.72 -90.00
C CYS A 184 -61.47 14.05 -90.75
N ASP A 185 -60.38 14.82 -90.87
CA ASP A 185 -60.36 16.08 -91.61
C ASP A 185 -60.66 15.86 -93.10
N LYS A 186 -60.12 14.78 -93.70
CA LYS A 186 -60.38 14.39 -95.09
C LYS A 186 -61.83 13.90 -95.33
N VAL A 187 -62.43 13.26 -94.32
CA VAL A 187 -63.84 12.83 -94.35
C VAL A 187 -64.78 14.04 -94.10
N MET A 188 -64.38 14.98 -93.25
CA MET A 188 -65.12 16.22 -92.96
C MET A 188 -65.12 17.21 -94.14
N GLU A 189 -64.13 17.17 -95.04
CA GLU A 189 -64.16 17.90 -96.32
C GLU A 189 -65.16 17.32 -97.34
N GLN A 190 -65.71 16.12 -97.10
CA GLN A 190 -66.74 15.48 -97.94
C GLN A 190 -68.07 15.33 -97.18
N LYS A 191 -68.62 16.43 -96.63
CA LYS A 191 -69.95 16.35 -95.98
C LYS A 191 -71.08 16.23 -97.00
N SER A 192 -71.59 15.01 -97.16
CA SER A 192 -72.90 14.73 -97.77
C SER A 192 -74.01 14.94 -96.71
N PRO A 193 -75.21 15.43 -97.06
CA PRO A 193 -76.31 15.64 -96.11
C PRO A 193 -76.79 14.36 -95.38
N ALA A 194 -76.44 13.18 -95.91
CA ALA A 194 -76.67 11.90 -95.22
C ALA A 194 -75.73 11.67 -94.03
N ASP A 195 -74.51 12.21 -94.07
CA ASP A 195 -73.51 12.03 -93.00
C ASP A 195 -73.84 12.88 -91.76
N GLN A 196 -74.51 14.03 -91.94
CA GLN A 196 -75.01 14.83 -90.82
C GLN A 196 -76.13 14.11 -90.05
N GLN A 197 -77.03 13.39 -90.74
CA GLN A 197 -78.04 12.56 -90.08
C GLN A 197 -77.43 11.41 -89.28
N VAL A 198 -76.32 10.83 -89.74
CA VAL A 198 -75.61 9.77 -89.00
C VAL A 198 -74.90 10.35 -87.78
N LEU A 199 -74.27 11.52 -87.89
CA LEU A 199 -73.65 12.21 -86.77
C LEU A 199 -74.68 12.63 -85.71
N ASP A 200 -75.85 13.13 -86.10
CA ASP A 200 -76.92 13.49 -85.15
C ASP A 200 -77.45 12.24 -84.39
N VAL A 201 -77.46 11.07 -85.04
CA VAL A 201 -77.79 9.78 -84.40
C VAL A 201 -76.66 9.29 -83.50
N ILE A 202 -75.40 9.48 -83.89
CA ILE A 202 -74.22 9.18 -83.05
C ILE A 202 -74.23 10.06 -81.81
N ASP A 203 -74.44 11.38 -81.94
CA ASP A 203 -74.56 12.30 -80.81
C ASP A 203 -75.72 11.92 -79.88
N PHE A 204 -76.85 11.45 -80.44
CA PHE A 204 -77.97 10.93 -79.64
C PHE A 204 -77.58 9.69 -78.84
N TYR A 205 -76.89 8.72 -79.45
CA TYR A 205 -76.44 7.50 -78.77
C TYR A 205 -75.25 7.73 -77.84
N GLU A 206 -74.35 8.67 -78.15
CA GLU A 206 -73.27 9.10 -77.26
C GLU A 206 -73.85 9.78 -76.03
N THR A 207 -74.83 10.66 -76.19
CA THR A 207 -75.57 11.26 -75.07
C THR A 207 -76.27 10.19 -74.23
N LYS A 208 -76.86 9.17 -74.87
CA LYS A 208 -77.47 8.03 -74.18
C LYS A 208 -76.46 7.12 -73.48
N MET A 209 -75.26 6.99 -74.04
CA MET A 209 -74.16 6.20 -73.49
C MET A 209 -73.50 6.91 -72.31
N THR A 210 -73.37 8.24 -72.35
CA THR A 210 -72.96 9.04 -71.19
C THR A 210 -74.00 8.99 -70.08
N GLN A 211 -75.30 8.99 -70.40
CA GLN A 211 -76.35 8.76 -69.39
C GLN A 211 -76.28 7.36 -68.77
N LEU A 212 -76.01 6.32 -69.57
CA LEU A 212 -75.83 4.95 -69.07
C LEU A 212 -74.50 4.77 -68.30
N LEU A 213 -73.45 5.51 -68.65
CA LEU A 213 -72.17 5.55 -67.93
C LEU A 213 -72.30 6.29 -66.60
N ASP A 214 -73.08 7.37 -66.55
CA ASP A 214 -73.41 8.06 -65.30
C ASP A 214 -74.29 7.16 -64.39
N GLU A 215 -75.26 6.43 -64.95
CA GLU A 215 -76.03 5.39 -64.23
C GLU A 215 -75.15 4.21 -63.75
N LEU A 216 -74.15 3.79 -64.52
CA LEU A 216 -73.16 2.78 -64.08
C LEU A 216 -72.19 3.34 -63.02
N SER A 217 -71.81 4.62 -63.10
CA SER A 217 -70.92 5.28 -62.13
C SER A 217 -71.57 5.47 -60.76
N ALA A 218 -72.90 5.46 -60.70
CA ALA A 218 -73.68 5.49 -59.47
C ALA A 218 -73.76 4.12 -58.75
N THR A 219 -73.10 3.07 -59.28
CA THR A 219 -73.05 1.73 -58.66
C THR A 219 -71.63 1.43 -58.16
N PRO A 220 -71.36 1.44 -56.83
CA PRO A 220 -70.02 1.18 -56.34
C PRO A 220 -69.80 -0.33 -56.26
N SER A 221 -68.79 -0.86 -56.94
CA SER A 221 -68.37 -2.25 -56.67
C SER A 221 -66.85 -2.46 -56.66
N ALA A 222 -66.41 -2.97 -55.51
CA ALA A 222 -65.18 -3.71 -55.20
C ALA A 222 -63.82 -3.00 -55.30
N TYR A 223 -63.51 -2.26 -56.37
CA TYR A 223 -62.13 -1.79 -56.58
C TYR A 223 -61.76 -0.56 -55.73
N GLN A 224 -62.74 0.29 -55.43
CA GLN A 224 -62.51 1.49 -54.61
C GLN A 224 -62.35 1.16 -53.12
N ASP A 225 -62.97 0.07 -52.65
CA ASP A 225 -62.81 -0.41 -51.28
C ASP A 225 -61.47 -1.15 -51.09
N GLN A 226 -60.97 -1.85 -52.12
CA GLN A 226 -59.64 -2.47 -52.07
C GLN A 226 -58.50 -1.42 -52.07
N LEU A 227 -58.66 -0.32 -52.79
CA LEU A 227 -57.73 0.82 -52.75
C LEU A 227 -57.80 1.59 -51.42
N LYS A 228 -59.00 1.77 -50.82
CA LYS A 228 -59.14 2.36 -49.47
C LYS A 228 -58.56 1.44 -48.39
N GLY A 229 -58.75 0.12 -48.50
CA GLY A 229 -58.17 -0.87 -47.60
C GLY A 229 -56.64 -0.90 -47.66
N SER A 230 -56.06 -0.93 -48.86
CA SER A 230 -54.59 -0.88 -49.05
C SER A 230 -53.99 0.45 -48.57
N LYS A 231 -54.69 1.56 -48.78
CA LYS A 231 -54.28 2.87 -48.26
C LYS A 231 -54.38 2.94 -46.73
N GLY A 232 -55.39 2.33 -46.12
CA GLY A 232 -55.54 2.20 -44.68
C GLY A 232 -54.43 1.34 -44.04
N GLN A 233 -54.09 0.21 -44.65
CA GLN A 233 -52.98 -0.64 -44.20
C GLN A 233 -51.63 0.07 -44.29
N MET A 234 -51.42 0.89 -45.32
CA MET A 234 -50.18 1.67 -45.47
C MET A 234 -50.09 2.83 -44.46
N GLU A 235 -51.21 3.48 -44.12
CA GLU A 235 -51.29 4.47 -43.02
C GLU A 235 -51.09 3.82 -41.64
N GLU A 236 -51.56 2.60 -41.44
CA GLU A 236 -51.40 1.84 -40.20
C GLU A 236 -49.95 1.36 -40.01
N LEU A 237 -49.32 0.77 -41.05
CA LEU A 237 -47.88 0.46 -41.02
C LEU A 237 -47.02 1.70 -40.76
N LYS A 238 -47.41 2.84 -41.32
CA LYS A 238 -46.68 4.10 -41.11
C LYS A 238 -46.80 4.58 -39.67
N ARG A 239 -47.98 4.43 -39.05
CA ARG A 239 -48.18 4.73 -37.61
C ARG A 239 -47.42 3.74 -36.73
N GLU A 240 -47.37 2.47 -37.10
CA GLU A 240 -46.66 1.44 -36.34
C GLU A 240 -45.13 1.65 -36.40
N VAL A 241 -44.59 2.05 -37.55
CA VAL A 241 -43.18 2.45 -37.69
C VAL A 241 -42.86 3.70 -36.87
N GLU A 242 -43.74 4.71 -36.84
CA GLU A 242 -43.56 5.90 -36.00
C GLU A 242 -43.63 5.54 -34.50
N CYS A 243 -44.52 4.62 -34.12
CA CYS A 243 -44.66 4.13 -32.75
C CYS A 243 -43.43 3.33 -32.31
N LEU A 244 -42.92 2.42 -33.16
CA LEU A 244 -41.69 1.65 -32.90
C LEU A 244 -40.45 2.56 -32.85
N LYS A 245 -40.43 3.64 -33.63
CA LYS A 245 -39.37 4.64 -33.58
C LYS A 245 -39.42 5.43 -32.27
N GLN A 246 -40.60 5.84 -31.82
CA GLN A 246 -40.80 6.45 -30.49
C GLN A 246 -40.46 5.49 -29.35
N GLU A 247 -40.77 4.20 -29.48
CA GLU A 247 -40.41 3.18 -28.49
C GLU A 247 -38.89 2.93 -28.44
N LEU A 248 -38.20 2.97 -29.58
CA LEU A 248 -36.74 2.87 -29.67
C LEU A 248 -36.05 4.10 -29.06
N GLU A 249 -36.59 5.31 -29.30
CA GLU A 249 -36.13 6.55 -28.67
C GLU A 249 -36.40 6.54 -27.15
N ALA A 250 -37.57 6.06 -26.71
CA ALA A 250 -37.89 5.88 -25.28
C ALA A 250 -36.98 4.85 -24.60
N ARG A 251 -36.62 3.75 -25.29
CA ARG A 251 -35.64 2.76 -24.79
C ARG A 251 -34.22 3.34 -24.72
N CYS A 252 -33.85 4.26 -25.63
CA CYS A 252 -32.58 5.01 -25.52
C CYS A 252 -32.59 5.98 -24.33
N VAL A 253 -33.72 6.64 -24.04
CA VAL A 253 -33.84 7.54 -22.88
C VAL A 253 -33.83 6.74 -21.55
N CYS A 254 -34.45 5.56 -21.47
CA CYS A 254 -34.38 4.71 -20.28
C CYS A 254 -32.99 4.13 -20.01
N ALA A 255 -32.20 3.84 -21.06
CA ALA A 255 -30.81 3.41 -20.90
C ALA A 255 -29.89 4.54 -20.42
N HIS A 256 -30.13 5.78 -20.88
CA HIS A 256 -29.37 6.95 -20.45
C HIS A 256 -29.77 7.45 -19.06
N VAL A 257 -31.05 7.32 -18.68
CA VAL A 257 -31.55 7.68 -17.34
C VAL A 257 -31.05 6.73 -16.26
N ARG A 258 -30.82 5.44 -16.55
CA ARG A 258 -30.20 4.52 -15.58
C ARG A 258 -28.75 4.86 -15.27
N VAL A 259 -28.00 5.38 -16.25
CA VAL A 259 -26.62 5.86 -16.04
C VAL A 259 -26.61 7.24 -15.37
N CYS A 260 -27.58 8.11 -15.64
CA CYS A 260 -27.64 9.43 -15.03
C CYS A 260 -28.17 9.43 -13.58
N ILE A 261 -29.04 8.50 -13.19
CA ILE A 261 -29.47 8.38 -11.78
C ILE A 261 -28.28 7.98 -10.89
N ASP A 262 -27.43 7.06 -11.33
CA ASP A 262 -26.26 6.62 -10.56
C ASP A 262 -25.18 7.73 -10.39
N VAL A 263 -25.05 8.66 -11.37
CA VAL A 263 -24.11 9.78 -11.28
C VAL A 263 -24.67 10.97 -10.49
N THR A 264 -26.00 11.14 -10.45
CA THR A 264 -26.64 12.23 -9.71
C THR A 264 -26.73 11.92 -8.20
N ASP A 265 -26.89 10.64 -7.83
CA ASP A 265 -26.90 10.23 -6.42
C ASP A 265 -25.50 10.26 -5.78
N LEU A 266 -24.42 10.09 -6.54
CA LEU A 266 -23.05 10.32 -6.03
C LEU A 266 -22.75 11.81 -5.77
N CYS A 267 -23.35 12.71 -6.54
CA CYS A 267 -23.15 14.16 -6.39
C CYS A 267 -24.01 14.78 -5.27
N ARG A 268 -25.16 14.19 -4.91
CA ARG A 268 -26.02 14.69 -3.81
C ARG A 268 -25.54 14.34 -2.40
N LEU A 269 -24.66 13.34 -2.24
CA LEU A 269 -24.10 12.97 -0.94
C LEU A 269 -22.93 13.85 -0.46
N GLN A 270 -22.49 14.84 -1.26
CA GLN A 270 -21.42 15.79 -0.87
C GLN A 270 -21.89 17.23 -0.62
N LYS A 271 -23.21 17.50 -0.64
CA LYS A 271 -23.75 18.84 -0.34
C LYS A 271 -24.95 18.77 0.61
N GLU A 272 -24.71 18.22 1.80
CA GLU A 272 -25.50 18.59 2.98
C GLU A 272 -24.53 19.11 4.04
N ASP A 273 -24.04 20.33 3.84
CA ASP A 273 -23.89 21.24 4.96
C ASP A 273 -23.95 22.71 4.49
N LYS A 274 -24.77 23.48 5.22
CA LYS A 274 -24.94 24.95 5.22
C LYS A 274 -25.91 25.61 4.22
N THR A 275 -27.13 25.79 4.74
CA THR A 275 -27.95 27.03 4.82
C THR A 275 -28.43 27.75 3.56
N THR A 276 -29.75 27.67 3.35
CA THR A 276 -30.74 28.77 3.22
C THR A 276 -30.32 30.08 2.55
N GLU A 277 -30.87 30.41 1.37
CA GLU A 277 -32.05 31.29 1.19
C GLU A 277 -32.28 31.62 -0.30
N ASN A 278 -33.54 31.94 -0.59
CA ASN A 278 -34.14 32.23 -1.90
C ASN A 278 -33.48 33.41 -2.64
N SER A 279 -33.49 33.38 -3.98
CA SER A 279 -34.38 34.25 -4.79
C SER A 279 -34.06 34.15 -6.29
N GLU A 280 -35.08 34.43 -7.08
CA GLU A 280 -35.20 34.43 -8.53
C GLU A 280 -34.07 35.16 -9.26
N ASN A 281 -33.54 34.58 -10.35
CA ASN A 281 -33.20 35.31 -11.58
C ASN A 281 -32.75 34.35 -12.70
N ILE A 282 -33.68 34.01 -13.60
CA ILE A 282 -33.45 33.12 -14.77
C ILE A 282 -32.67 33.84 -15.91
N SER A 283 -32.21 35.07 -15.70
CA SER A 283 -31.57 35.88 -16.75
C SER A 283 -30.04 36.04 -16.65
N ASP A 284 -29.41 35.71 -15.50
CA ASP A 284 -27.97 35.94 -15.32
C ASP A 284 -27.06 34.73 -15.63
N GLN A 285 -27.66 33.55 -15.81
CA GLN A 285 -26.93 32.31 -16.09
C GLN A 285 -26.05 32.41 -17.35
N SER A 286 -26.44 33.21 -18.35
CA SER A 286 -25.69 33.35 -19.61
C SER A 286 -24.43 34.22 -19.47
N ARG A 287 -24.47 35.28 -18.63
CA ARG A 287 -23.29 36.14 -18.36
C ARG A 287 -22.33 35.50 -17.38
N GLU A 288 -22.84 34.77 -16.40
CA GLU A 288 -22.01 34.04 -15.42
C GLU A 288 -21.26 32.88 -16.07
N VAL A 289 -21.89 32.13 -16.99
CA VAL A 289 -21.24 31.07 -17.76
C VAL A 289 -20.14 31.64 -18.68
N SER A 290 -20.36 32.81 -19.29
CA SER A 290 -19.37 33.49 -20.12
C SER A 290 -18.15 33.98 -19.34
N LEU A 291 -18.36 34.54 -18.14
CA LEU A 291 -17.26 35.00 -17.28
C LEU A 291 -16.53 33.83 -16.63
N CYS A 292 -17.26 32.76 -16.26
CA CYS A 292 -16.69 31.53 -15.71
C CYS A 292 -15.79 30.80 -16.74
N ALA A 293 -16.19 30.75 -18.02
CA ALA A 293 -15.38 30.21 -19.10
C ALA A 293 -14.08 31.02 -19.32
N HIS A 294 -14.15 32.35 -19.22
CA HIS A 294 -12.98 33.22 -19.37
C HIS A 294 -12.01 33.09 -18.18
N TYR A 295 -12.52 33.03 -16.95
CA TYR A 295 -11.70 32.83 -15.74
C TYR A 295 -11.04 31.44 -15.68
N HIS A 296 -11.72 30.38 -16.16
CA HIS A 296 -11.13 29.05 -16.26
C HIS A 296 -9.96 29.04 -17.27
N HIS A 297 -10.08 29.74 -18.38
CA HIS A 297 -9.04 29.79 -19.41
C HIS A 297 -7.76 30.50 -18.95
N VAL A 298 -7.89 31.61 -18.22
CA VAL A 298 -6.75 32.39 -17.67
C VAL A 298 -6.05 31.65 -16.51
N LYS A 299 -6.80 30.87 -15.72
CA LYS A 299 -6.24 30.09 -14.62
C LYS A 299 -5.52 28.82 -15.10
N VAL A 300 -6.00 28.19 -16.17
CA VAL A 300 -5.34 27.02 -16.76
C VAL A 300 -4.05 27.42 -17.50
N SER A 301 -4.05 28.53 -18.24
CA SER A 301 -2.84 29.01 -18.94
C SER A 301 -1.71 29.41 -17.98
N SER A 302 -2.03 30.00 -16.83
CA SER A 302 -1.03 30.35 -15.80
C SER A 302 -0.44 29.14 -15.07
N VAL A 303 -1.20 28.04 -14.93
CA VAL A 303 -0.72 26.78 -14.34
C VAL A 303 0.19 26.00 -15.29
N VAL A 304 -0.15 25.97 -16.58
CA VAL A 304 0.62 25.24 -17.62
C VAL A 304 1.92 25.97 -17.99
N SER A 305 1.97 27.30 -17.84
CA SER A 305 3.15 28.11 -18.17
C SER A 305 4.16 28.23 -17.01
N SER A 306 3.91 27.57 -15.87
CA SER A 306 4.77 27.65 -14.69
C SER A 306 6.11 26.91 -14.93
N PRO A 307 7.27 27.53 -14.64
CA PRO A 307 8.58 26.92 -14.85
C PRO A 307 8.88 25.70 -13.95
N ARG A 308 7.98 25.36 -13.02
CA ARG A 308 8.05 24.15 -12.16
C ARG A 308 7.10 23.03 -12.60
N ALA A 309 6.38 23.18 -13.71
CA ALA A 309 5.49 22.13 -14.21
C ALA A 309 6.30 20.92 -14.73
N PRO A 310 5.91 19.67 -14.39
CA PRO A 310 6.67 18.50 -14.80
C PRO A 310 6.58 18.30 -16.32
N LEU A 311 7.76 18.24 -16.94
CA LEU A 311 8.07 17.82 -18.30
C LEU A 311 7.07 18.22 -19.41
N GLN A 312 7.43 19.30 -20.11
CA GLN A 312 7.28 19.45 -21.56
C GLN A 312 5.98 18.88 -22.14
N LEU A 313 4.85 19.54 -21.89
CA LEU A 313 3.73 19.49 -22.83
C LEU A 313 4.21 20.12 -24.14
N HIS A 314 4.78 19.27 -24.99
CA HIS A 314 5.10 19.45 -26.40
C HIS A 314 5.38 20.89 -26.83
N ARG A 315 6.65 21.29 -26.79
CA ARG A 315 7.17 22.47 -27.50
C ARG A 315 7.06 22.23 -29.01
N GLN A 316 5.85 22.23 -29.56
CA GLN A 316 5.65 22.28 -31.00
C GLN A 316 5.76 23.73 -31.45
N LYS A 317 6.91 23.99 -32.09
CA LYS A 317 7.27 25.14 -32.91
C LYS A 317 6.08 26.04 -33.30
N THR A 318 6.13 27.28 -32.82
CA THR A 318 5.29 28.42 -33.21
C THR A 318 4.91 28.42 -34.69
N CYS A 319 3.62 28.46 -35.00
CA CYS A 319 3.13 28.96 -36.27
C CYS A 319 1.74 29.61 -36.13
N SER A 320 1.73 30.93 -36.36
CA SER A 320 0.63 31.76 -36.88
C SER A 320 -0.74 31.73 -36.18
N VAL A 321 -1.00 32.83 -35.45
CA VAL A 321 -2.26 33.61 -35.39
C VAL A 321 -3.50 32.87 -35.92
N GLY A 322 -4.31 32.31 -35.02
CA GLY A 322 -5.67 31.87 -35.33
C GLY A 322 -6.23 30.63 -34.61
N LEU A 323 -5.44 29.85 -33.86
CA LEU A 323 -5.89 28.56 -33.31
C LEU A 323 -5.60 28.34 -31.81
N GLU A 324 -5.92 29.31 -30.95
CA GLU A 324 -5.80 29.13 -29.47
C GLU A 324 -6.72 28.02 -28.92
N ARG A 325 -7.75 27.60 -29.66
CA ARG A 325 -8.70 26.56 -29.22
C ARG A 325 -8.22 25.13 -29.45
N ALA A 326 -7.19 24.92 -30.26
CA ALA A 326 -6.68 23.57 -30.60
C ALA A 326 -5.54 23.11 -29.68
N GLU A 327 -4.77 24.03 -29.09
CA GLU A 327 -3.67 23.70 -28.18
C GLU A 327 -4.17 23.08 -26.85
N PHE A 328 -5.40 23.38 -26.43
CA PHE A 328 -6.01 22.81 -25.23
C PHE A 328 -6.80 21.52 -25.46
N GLN A 329 -7.02 21.11 -26.72
CA GLN A 329 -7.74 19.85 -27.02
C GLN A 329 -6.95 18.62 -26.60
N THR A 330 -5.62 18.70 -26.58
CA THR A 330 -4.74 17.65 -26.07
C THR A 330 -4.53 17.74 -24.56
N LEU A 331 -4.77 18.91 -23.96
CA LEU A 331 -4.60 19.13 -22.53
C LEU A 331 -5.71 18.48 -21.71
N ALA A 332 -6.98 18.60 -22.13
CA ALA A 332 -8.11 18.00 -21.43
C ALA A 332 -7.99 16.47 -21.26
N PRO A 333 -7.75 15.67 -22.33
CA PRO A 333 -7.56 14.23 -22.17
C PRO A 333 -6.27 13.89 -21.39
N THR A 334 -5.23 14.73 -21.44
CA THR A 334 -4.01 14.51 -20.65
C THR A 334 -4.24 14.75 -19.16
N LEU A 335 -4.96 15.81 -18.79
CA LEU A 335 -5.35 16.10 -17.41
C LEU A 335 -6.32 15.04 -16.87
N GLU A 336 -7.22 14.55 -17.71
CA GLU A 336 -8.12 13.45 -17.37
C GLU A 336 -7.33 12.16 -17.12
N ALA A 337 -6.33 11.86 -17.96
CA ALA A 337 -5.42 10.74 -17.74
C ALA A 337 -4.60 10.89 -16.45
N TRP A 338 -4.09 12.08 -16.13
CA TRP A 338 -3.36 12.33 -14.88
C TRP A 338 -4.27 12.24 -13.65
N ALA A 339 -5.50 12.73 -13.73
CA ALA A 339 -6.49 12.59 -12.67
C ALA A 339 -6.84 11.11 -12.43
N GLN A 340 -7.00 10.33 -13.51
CA GLN A 340 -7.18 8.88 -13.44
C GLN A 340 -5.95 8.20 -12.84
N GLN A 341 -4.73 8.54 -13.27
CA GLN A 341 -3.50 7.99 -12.71
C GLN A 341 -3.34 8.32 -11.22
N LEU A 342 -3.70 9.53 -10.78
CA LEU A 342 -3.67 9.92 -9.38
C LEU A 342 -4.70 9.14 -8.55
N HIS A 343 -5.87 8.85 -9.11
CA HIS A 343 -6.87 7.99 -8.47
C HIS A 343 -6.38 6.54 -8.36
N LEU A 344 -5.84 5.99 -9.45
CA LEU A 344 -5.24 4.65 -9.47
C LEU A 344 -4.06 4.51 -8.51
N LEU A 345 -3.30 5.59 -8.26
CA LEU A 345 -2.22 5.59 -7.28
C LEU A 345 -2.75 5.44 -5.85
N LYS A 346 -3.88 6.10 -5.54
CA LYS A 346 -4.57 5.93 -4.25
C LYS A 346 -5.15 4.53 -4.09
N ASP A 347 -5.74 3.99 -5.15
CA ASP A 347 -6.26 2.62 -5.15
C ASP A 347 -5.14 1.59 -4.97
N LEU A 348 -3.99 1.82 -5.60
CA LEU A 348 -2.79 1.00 -5.44
C LEU A 348 -2.25 1.12 -4.00
N GLN A 349 -2.23 2.31 -3.40
CA GLN A 349 -1.80 2.49 -2.01
C GLN A 349 -2.76 1.77 -1.05
N GLN A 350 -4.06 1.86 -1.27
CA GLN A 350 -5.06 1.16 -0.47
C GLN A 350 -4.93 -0.37 -0.65
N GLY A 351 -4.67 -0.82 -1.87
CA GLY A 351 -4.38 -2.22 -2.19
C GLY A 351 -3.12 -2.73 -1.51
N LEU A 352 -2.03 -1.94 -1.56
CA LEU A 352 -0.78 -2.23 -0.86
C LEU A 352 -0.99 -2.27 0.64
N ASN A 353 -1.65 -1.29 1.25
CA ASN A 353 -1.97 -1.32 2.69
C ASN A 353 -2.79 -2.55 3.08
N LYS A 354 -3.75 -2.97 2.23
CA LYS A 354 -4.53 -4.20 2.44
C LYS A 354 -3.67 -5.46 2.28
N LEU A 355 -2.71 -5.45 1.37
CA LEU A 355 -1.74 -6.53 1.18
C LEU A 355 -0.74 -6.58 2.36
N THR A 356 -0.23 -5.44 2.82
CA THR A 356 0.64 -5.28 3.99
C THR A 356 -0.04 -5.82 5.24
N SER A 357 -1.28 -5.42 5.49
CA SER A 357 -2.04 -5.91 6.65
C SER A 357 -2.37 -7.41 6.58
N ARG A 358 -2.45 -7.99 5.38
CA ARG A 358 -2.64 -9.44 5.19
C ARG A 358 -1.33 -10.24 5.32
N LEU A 359 -0.26 -9.80 4.67
CA LEU A 359 1.03 -10.47 4.67
C LEU A 359 1.82 -10.21 5.97
N MET A 360 1.65 -9.03 6.57
CA MET A 360 2.39 -8.54 7.73
C MET A 360 1.47 -7.86 8.77
N PRO A 361 0.52 -8.59 9.40
CA PRO A 361 -0.49 -8.02 10.33
C PRO A 361 0.08 -7.29 11.55
N TRP A 362 1.35 -7.55 11.87
CA TRP A 362 2.09 -7.01 13.02
C TRP A 362 2.68 -5.63 12.77
N GLN A 363 2.61 -5.13 11.54
CA GLN A 363 3.05 -3.78 11.20
C GLN A 363 1.85 -2.86 11.44
N SER A 364 1.73 -2.33 12.65
CA SER A 364 0.70 -1.36 12.98
C SER A 364 0.88 -0.15 12.08
N THR A 365 -0.05 0.03 11.13
CA THR A 365 -0.27 1.30 10.43
C THR A 365 -0.90 2.31 11.40
N ASP A 366 -0.32 2.47 12.58
CA ASP A 366 -0.68 3.49 13.55
C ASP A 366 0.34 4.62 13.39
N GLY A 367 0.00 5.49 12.45
CA GLY A 367 0.52 6.82 12.33
C GLY A 367 -0.63 7.65 11.81
N ASP A 368 -1.18 8.48 12.68
CA ASP A 368 -2.09 9.57 12.38
C ASP A 368 -1.39 10.56 11.44
N HIS A 369 -1.14 10.13 10.21
CA HIS A 369 -0.70 10.98 9.12
C HIS A 369 -1.95 11.70 8.67
N GLY A 370 -2.11 12.93 9.16
CA GLY A 370 -3.24 13.78 8.85
C GLY A 370 -3.61 13.68 7.38
N ALA A 371 -4.92 13.62 7.12
CA ALA A 371 -5.55 13.37 5.82
C ALA A 371 -5.18 14.34 4.67
N ALA A 372 -4.12 15.14 4.83
CA ALA A 372 -3.61 16.14 3.91
C ALA A 372 -2.21 15.83 3.34
N GLU A 373 -1.48 14.81 3.81
CA GLU A 373 -0.18 14.49 3.20
C GLU A 373 -0.36 13.72 1.88
N ALA A 374 0.16 14.29 0.79
CA ALA A 374 0.01 13.73 -0.55
C ALA A 374 0.71 12.36 -0.65
N VAL A 375 0.03 11.39 -1.27
CA VAL A 375 0.54 10.03 -1.51
C VAL A 375 1.84 10.10 -2.33
N LYS A 376 2.95 9.64 -1.76
CA LYS A 376 4.26 9.60 -2.42
C LYS A 376 4.52 8.19 -2.96
N VAL A 377 5.06 8.10 -4.18
CA VAL A 377 5.36 6.84 -4.85
C VAL A 377 6.53 6.13 -4.15
N GLU A 378 7.46 6.91 -3.61
CA GLU A 378 8.62 6.44 -2.86
C GLU A 378 8.22 5.61 -1.64
N ASP A 379 7.17 6.04 -0.92
CA ASP A 379 6.67 5.33 0.26
C ASP A 379 6.01 3.98 -0.13
N MET A 380 5.33 3.94 -1.28
CA MET A 380 4.73 2.71 -1.81
C MET A 380 5.79 1.73 -2.31
N MET A 381 6.86 2.22 -2.95
CA MET A 381 7.99 1.39 -3.34
C MET A 381 8.69 0.78 -2.12
N LEU A 382 8.96 1.58 -1.09
CA LEU A 382 9.54 1.09 0.16
C LEU A 382 8.65 0.01 0.81
N GLN A 383 7.33 0.17 0.75
CA GLN A 383 6.37 -0.81 1.27
C GLN A 383 6.44 -2.14 0.50
N VAL A 384 6.58 -2.09 -0.83
CA VAL A 384 6.73 -3.28 -1.69
C VAL A 384 8.09 -3.96 -1.47
N ASP A 385 9.18 -3.20 -1.42
CA ASP A 385 10.52 -3.73 -1.16
C ASP A 385 10.59 -4.43 0.20
N THR A 386 9.95 -3.83 1.21
CA THR A 386 9.79 -4.45 2.53
C THR A 386 9.03 -5.77 2.44
N MET A 387 7.98 -5.89 1.64
CA MET A 387 7.26 -7.17 1.46
C MET A 387 8.12 -8.21 0.76
N LEU A 388 8.86 -7.82 -0.29
CA LEU A 388 9.69 -8.72 -1.07
C LEU A 388 10.83 -9.30 -0.25
N GLU A 389 11.49 -8.49 0.59
CA GLU A 389 12.58 -8.92 1.46
C GLU A 389 12.13 -9.90 2.56
N ASN A 390 10.84 -9.89 2.93
CA ASN A 390 10.25 -10.85 3.87
C ASN A 390 9.85 -12.19 3.21
N ILE A 391 9.64 -12.21 1.89
CA ILE A 391 9.26 -13.42 1.13
C ILE A 391 10.51 -14.15 0.61
N SER A 392 11.61 -13.43 0.34
CA SER A 392 12.85 -14.01 -0.20
C SER A 392 13.70 -14.81 0.78
N ASN A 393 13.28 -14.93 2.06
CA ASN A 393 13.98 -15.71 3.09
C ASN A 393 13.40 -17.12 3.25
N ASP A 394 12.95 -17.74 2.15
CA ASP A 394 12.57 -19.15 2.11
C ASP A 394 13.44 -19.85 1.07
N ASP A 395 14.70 -20.08 1.43
CA ASP A 395 15.36 -21.37 1.19
C ASP A 395 16.77 -21.38 1.80
N GLU A 396 17.04 -22.48 2.51
CA GLU A 396 18.28 -22.85 3.19
C GLU A 396 18.61 -22.27 4.58
N LYS A 397 18.43 -23.19 5.55
CA LYS A 397 19.15 -23.37 6.82
C LYS A 397 18.50 -22.77 8.07
N VAL A 398 17.73 -23.66 8.71
CA VAL A 398 17.69 -23.95 10.16
C VAL A 398 18.64 -23.08 11.01
N LEU A 399 18.18 -21.89 11.34
CA LEU A 399 18.24 -21.33 12.69
C LEU A 399 16.87 -20.72 12.90
N ARG A 400 16.12 -21.19 13.91
CA ARG A 400 14.90 -20.51 14.35
C ARG A 400 15.28 -19.07 14.70
N THR A 401 15.09 -18.14 13.77
CA THR A 401 15.04 -16.73 14.07
C THR A 401 13.91 -16.55 15.09
N PRO A 402 14.14 -15.80 16.20
CA PRO A 402 13.10 -15.57 17.18
C PRO A 402 11.84 -15.05 16.46
N THR A 403 10.66 -15.54 16.84
CA THR A 403 9.42 -15.03 16.26
C THR A 403 9.35 -13.51 16.42
N ARG A 404 8.70 -12.79 15.49
CA ARG A 404 8.63 -11.32 15.54
C ARG A 404 8.06 -10.78 16.87
N TYR A 405 7.22 -11.57 17.55
CA TYR A 405 6.78 -11.31 18.92
C TYR A 405 7.93 -11.36 19.95
N THR A 406 8.81 -12.36 19.86
CA THR A 406 10.01 -12.45 20.70
C THR A 406 10.98 -11.32 20.42
N LEU A 407 11.19 -10.97 19.14
CA LEU A 407 12.01 -9.81 18.75
C LEU A 407 11.39 -8.49 19.22
N GLY A 408 10.07 -8.31 19.07
CA GLY A 408 9.35 -7.14 19.58
C GLY A 408 9.40 -7.04 21.11
N SER A 409 9.30 -8.17 21.81
CA SER A 409 9.48 -8.24 23.27
C SER A 409 10.91 -7.90 23.69
N MET A 410 11.92 -8.40 22.97
CA MET A 410 13.33 -8.05 23.19
C MET A 410 13.58 -6.55 22.96
N VAL A 411 13.04 -5.99 21.88
CA VAL A 411 13.16 -4.55 21.56
C VAL A 411 12.43 -3.69 22.59
N SER A 412 11.23 -4.07 23.02
CA SER A 412 10.48 -3.37 24.07
C SER A 412 11.18 -3.46 25.44
N HIS A 413 11.78 -4.61 25.74
CA HIS A 413 12.60 -4.77 26.93
C HIS A 413 13.85 -3.87 26.88
N PHE A 414 14.51 -3.79 25.72
CA PHE A 414 15.65 -2.90 25.51
C PHE A 414 15.27 -1.42 25.65
N GLN A 415 14.11 -1.01 25.12
CA GLN A 415 13.58 0.35 25.29
C GLN A 415 13.42 0.73 26.76
N LYS A 416 12.94 -0.20 27.60
CA LYS A 416 12.82 0.01 29.05
C LYS A 416 14.16 -0.02 29.79
N LEU A 417 15.10 -0.86 29.36
CA LEU A 417 16.41 -0.99 30.02
C LEU A 417 17.30 0.24 29.77
N PHE A 418 17.15 0.88 28.61
CA PHE A 418 17.99 1.99 28.16
C PHE A 418 17.25 3.32 27.95
N ASP A 419 16.03 3.45 28.49
CA ASP A 419 15.17 4.65 28.45
C ASP A 419 14.99 5.25 27.06
N VAL A 420 14.64 4.42 26.07
CA VAL A 420 14.41 4.84 24.68
C VAL A 420 12.91 4.94 24.40
N THR A 421 12.45 6.15 24.07
CA THR A 421 11.03 6.46 23.88
C THR A 421 10.43 6.03 22.54
N SER A 422 11.25 5.79 21.50
CA SER A 422 10.79 5.39 20.16
C SER A 422 11.49 4.14 19.65
N LEU A 423 10.80 3.36 18.79
CA LEU A 423 11.40 2.17 18.15
C LEU A 423 12.58 2.56 17.24
N SER A 424 12.47 3.72 16.58
CA SER A 424 13.54 4.30 15.75
C SER A 424 14.78 4.69 16.55
N GLY A 425 14.63 5.02 17.83
CA GLY A 425 15.75 5.34 18.73
C GLY A 425 16.51 4.12 19.24
N VAL A 426 15.93 2.91 19.11
CA VAL A 426 16.55 1.68 19.65
C VAL A 426 17.82 1.34 18.90
N TYR A 427 17.81 1.40 17.58
CA TYR A 427 18.96 1.05 16.76
C TYR A 427 20.15 2.03 16.95
N PRO A 428 19.94 3.36 16.94
CA PRO A 428 20.97 4.33 17.35
C PRO A 428 21.53 4.06 18.75
N ARG A 429 20.65 3.82 19.74
CA ARG A 429 21.08 3.58 21.12
C ARG A 429 21.84 2.27 21.27
N MET A 430 21.44 1.23 20.54
CA MET A 430 22.12 -0.07 20.52
C MET A 430 23.51 0.05 19.91
N ASN A 431 23.65 0.77 18.79
CA ASN A 431 24.96 1.03 18.18
C ASN A 431 25.85 1.86 19.10
N GLU A 432 25.30 2.83 19.83
CA GLU A 432 26.04 3.57 20.84
C GLU A 432 26.54 2.64 21.96
N VAL A 433 25.69 1.76 22.49
CA VAL A 433 26.09 0.77 23.52
C VAL A 433 27.19 -0.16 23.01
N TYR A 434 27.07 -0.68 21.79
CA TYR A 434 28.11 -1.54 21.21
C TYR A 434 29.42 -0.80 20.97
N THR A 435 29.34 0.45 20.52
CA THR A 435 30.51 1.32 20.34
C THR A 435 31.19 1.56 21.68
N ARG A 436 30.44 1.95 22.71
CA ARG A 436 30.94 2.16 24.09
C ARG A 436 31.51 0.88 24.71
N LEU A 437 30.87 -0.26 24.50
CA LEU A 437 31.37 -1.55 24.98
C LEU A 437 32.66 -1.96 24.28
N GLY A 438 32.75 -1.72 22.96
CA GLY A 438 33.95 -1.92 22.16
C GLY A 438 35.09 -1.01 22.64
N GLU A 439 34.82 0.28 22.81
CA GLU A 439 35.74 1.26 23.39
C GLU A 439 36.24 0.82 24.77
N MET A 440 35.33 0.41 25.67
CA MET A 440 35.69 -0.04 27.02
C MET A 440 36.52 -1.32 27.00
N THR A 441 36.15 -2.29 26.15
CA THR A 441 36.88 -3.56 26.02
C THR A 441 38.28 -3.32 25.47
N ASN A 442 38.41 -2.45 24.47
CA ASN A 442 39.69 -2.06 23.91
C ASN A 442 40.54 -1.30 24.92
N THR A 443 39.95 -0.35 25.64
CA THR A 443 40.62 0.40 26.72
C THR A 443 41.10 -0.53 27.81
N MET A 444 40.26 -1.49 28.25
CA MET A 444 40.63 -2.49 29.25
C MET A 444 41.73 -3.44 28.76
N ARG A 445 41.77 -3.77 27.46
CA ARG A 445 42.87 -4.55 26.87
C ARG A 445 44.16 -3.74 26.88
N ASN A 446 44.12 -2.51 26.39
CA ASN A 446 45.28 -1.61 26.37
C ASN A 446 45.81 -1.36 27.79
N LEU A 447 44.93 -1.13 28.77
CA LEU A 447 45.33 -0.96 30.17
C LEU A 447 45.95 -2.23 30.75
N ARG A 448 45.46 -3.42 30.37
CA ARG A 448 46.10 -4.68 30.79
C ARG A 448 47.48 -4.84 30.18
N ASP A 449 47.62 -4.57 28.88
CA ASP A 449 48.91 -4.67 28.18
C ASP A 449 49.93 -3.68 28.76
N VAL A 450 49.51 -2.43 29.02
CA VAL A 450 50.35 -1.38 29.61
C VAL A 450 50.74 -1.70 31.06
N LEU A 451 49.84 -2.30 31.83
CA LEU A 451 50.10 -2.68 33.23
C LEU A 451 50.69 -4.09 33.36
N GLU A 452 51.04 -4.73 32.23
CA GLU A 452 51.54 -6.11 32.12
C GLU A 452 50.70 -7.12 32.92
N LEU A 453 49.38 -6.95 32.89
CA LEU A 453 48.42 -7.82 33.57
C LEU A 453 47.96 -8.91 32.62
N ASP A 454 47.80 -10.13 33.14
CA ASP A 454 47.21 -11.22 32.35
C ASP A 454 45.80 -10.83 31.87
N SER A 455 45.51 -11.14 30.62
CA SER A 455 44.19 -11.09 29.97
C SER A 455 43.04 -11.66 30.83
N ARG A 456 43.34 -12.59 31.73
CA ARG A 456 42.38 -13.23 32.65
C ARG A 456 42.02 -12.40 33.88
N VAL A 457 42.72 -11.29 34.13
CA VAL A 457 42.47 -10.44 35.31
C VAL A 457 41.13 -9.69 35.17
N PRO A 458 40.25 -9.75 36.19
CA PRO A 458 38.94 -9.12 36.13
C PRO A 458 39.05 -7.59 36.01
N PRO A 459 38.14 -6.93 35.26
CA PRO A 459 38.19 -5.48 35.01
C PRO A 459 38.27 -4.62 36.29
N ALA A 460 37.64 -5.05 37.39
CA ALA A 460 37.69 -4.36 38.67
C ALA A 460 39.10 -4.29 39.27
N GLU A 461 39.91 -5.33 39.08
CA GLU A 461 41.28 -5.37 39.58
C GLU A 461 42.23 -4.51 38.75
N VAL A 462 42.00 -4.46 37.43
CA VAL A 462 42.68 -3.53 36.51
C VAL A 462 42.41 -2.09 36.94
N VAL A 463 41.14 -1.73 37.18
CA VAL A 463 40.74 -0.39 37.64
C VAL A 463 41.32 -0.07 39.02
N ASN A 464 41.34 -1.02 39.95
CA ASN A 464 41.95 -0.81 41.27
C ASN A 464 43.47 -0.65 41.21
N LYS A 465 44.15 -1.30 40.24
CA LYS A 465 45.58 -1.04 39.99
C LYS A 465 45.80 0.34 39.36
N VAL A 466 44.99 0.73 38.39
CA VAL A 466 45.00 2.09 37.82
C VAL A 466 44.75 3.14 38.91
N ALA A 467 43.74 2.95 39.77
CA ALA A 467 43.41 3.88 40.85
C ALA A 467 44.54 4.01 41.87
N ARG A 468 45.23 2.90 42.19
CA ARG A 468 46.43 2.92 43.06
C ARG A 468 47.61 3.64 42.42
N LEU A 469 47.81 3.49 41.11
CA LEU A 469 48.85 4.20 40.35
C LEU A 469 48.53 5.69 40.20
N ALA A 470 47.27 6.04 39.94
CA ALA A 470 46.82 7.43 39.86
C ALA A 470 46.86 8.14 41.23
N SER A 471 46.71 7.38 42.32
CA SER A 471 46.88 7.88 43.69
C SER A 471 48.34 7.92 44.15
N SER A 472 49.27 7.33 43.39
CA SER A 472 50.70 7.38 43.62
C SER A 472 51.30 8.60 42.90
N THR A 473 51.67 9.63 43.68
CA THR A 473 52.18 10.90 43.17
C THR A 473 53.46 10.75 42.33
N GLU A 474 54.21 9.65 42.47
CA GLU A 474 55.50 9.41 41.78
C GLU A 474 55.37 8.89 40.33
N HIS A 475 54.19 8.45 39.88
CA HIS A 475 54.01 7.83 38.55
C HIS A 475 53.06 8.58 37.61
N THR A 476 52.57 9.74 38.02
CA THR A 476 51.69 10.60 37.21
C THR A 476 52.34 11.03 35.90
N ALA A 477 53.64 11.37 35.89
CA ALA A 477 54.36 11.77 34.68
C ALA A 477 54.45 10.65 33.62
N GLY A 478 54.63 9.40 34.03
CA GLY A 478 54.63 8.24 33.12
C GLY A 478 53.22 7.88 32.64
N PHE A 479 52.20 8.08 33.47
CA PHE A 479 50.81 7.81 33.14
C PHE A 479 50.27 8.78 32.07
N HIS A 480 50.64 10.06 32.14
CA HIS A 480 50.34 11.06 31.09
C HIS A 480 51.05 10.76 29.76
N GLN A 481 52.25 10.18 29.79
CA GLN A 481 52.97 9.77 28.59
C GLN A 481 52.39 8.49 27.94
N LEU A 482 51.77 7.62 28.76
CA LEU A 482 51.17 6.34 28.35
C LEU A 482 49.73 6.47 27.82
N LEU A 483 48.92 7.37 28.40
CA LEU A 483 47.58 7.66 27.88
C LEU A 483 47.59 8.49 26.58
N GLY A 484 48.78 8.89 26.13
CA GLY A 484 48.97 9.55 24.85
C GLY A 484 48.14 10.81 24.72
N GLU A 485 48.56 11.89 25.38
CA GLU A 485 48.27 13.24 24.87
C GLU A 485 49.10 13.47 23.60
N ALA A 486 48.89 12.63 22.57
CA ALA A 486 49.14 13.10 21.22
C ALA A 486 47.98 14.06 20.94
N ASP A 487 48.22 15.34 21.18
CA ASP A 487 47.32 16.43 20.83
C ASP A 487 46.77 16.16 19.41
N ILE A 488 45.48 16.39 19.19
CA ILE A 488 44.83 16.05 17.90
C ILE A 488 45.60 16.72 16.75
N ASP A 489 46.16 17.89 16.99
CA ASP A 489 47.03 18.61 16.05
C ASP A 489 48.36 17.89 15.77
N SER A 490 48.96 17.24 16.76
CA SER A 490 50.16 16.40 16.59
C SER A 490 49.86 15.14 15.76
N ILE A 491 48.69 14.53 15.97
CA ILE A 491 48.22 13.41 15.15
C ILE A 491 47.96 13.89 13.71
N ILE A 492 47.30 15.03 13.53
CA ILE A 492 47.06 15.63 12.21
C ILE A 492 48.37 15.97 11.51
N VAL A 493 49.38 16.50 12.22
CA VAL A 493 50.71 16.75 11.65
C VAL A 493 51.39 15.46 11.24
N LYS A 494 51.33 14.40 12.06
CA LYS A 494 51.89 13.08 11.69
C LYS A 494 51.17 12.43 10.51
N VAL A 495 49.85 12.58 10.40
CA VAL A 495 49.07 12.10 9.25
C VAL A 495 49.43 12.88 8.00
N LYS A 496 49.54 14.22 8.08
CA LYS A 496 50.02 15.05 6.96
C LYS A 496 51.45 14.69 6.53
N GLN A 497 52.34 14.42 7.49
CA GLN A 497 53.69 13.96 7.20
C GLN A 497 53.69 12.58 6.52
N HIS A 498 52.76 11.70 6.89
CA HIS A 498 52.57 10.43 6.20
C HIS A 498 52.02 10.62 4.78
N ASP A 499 51.09 11.56 4.56
CA ASP A 499 50.56 11.90 3.23
C ASP A 499 51.61 12.48 2.29
N GLU A 500 52.62 13.19 2.81
CA GLU A 500 53.76 13.68 2.02
C GLU A 500 54.86 12.63 1.83
N PHE A 501 55.17 11.85 2.86
CA PHE A 501 56.23 10.85 2.82
C PHE A 501 55.86 9.62 1.98
N PHE A 502 54.63 9.13 2.10
CA PHE A 502 54.23 7.86 1.50
C PHE A 502 54.30 7.89 -0.04
N PRO A 503 53.86 8.94 -0.75
CA PRO A 503 54.04 9.04 -2.21
C PRO A 503 55.51 9.05 -2.63
N ALA A 504 56.36 9.79 -1.91
CA ALA A 504 57.80 9.85 -2.22
C ALA A 504 58.49 8.51 -1.95
N PHE A 505 58.16 7.86 -0.83
CA PHE A 505 58.64 6.52 -0.49
C PHE A 505 58.16 5.47 -1.48
N HIS A 506 56.89 5.50 -1.86
CA HIS A 506 56.29 4.57 -2.82
C HIS A 506 56.93 4.74 -4.21
N ALA A 507 57.15 5.98 -4.67
CA ALA A 507 57.83 6.27 -5.93
C ALA A 507 59.25 5.69 -5.94
N LEU A 508 60.05 6.02 -4.92
CA LEU A 508 61.41 5.49 -4.76
C LEU A 508 61.43 3.95 -4.72
N THR A 509 60.51 3.36 -3.97
CA THR A 509 60.39 1.91 -3.84
C THR A 509 60.02 1.25 -5.16
N THR A 510 59.08 1.84 -5.90
CA THR A 510 58.67 1.33 -7.21
C THR A 510 59.81 1.41 -8.23
N ASP A 511 60.60 2.49 -8.19
CA ASP A 511 61.80 2.62 -9.02
C ASP A 511 62.85 1.56 -8.68
N ILE A 512 63.06 1.28 -7.39
CA ILE A 512 63.96 0.20 -6.93
C ILE A 512 63.46 -1.17 -7.39
N LEU A 513 62.16 -1.45 -7.23
CA LEU A 513 61.53 -2.69 -7.68
C LEU A 513 61.72 -2.90 -9.19
N HIS A 514 61.45 -1.87 -9.99
CA HIS A 514 61.63 -1.91 -11.44
C HIS A 514 63.10 -2.08 -11.85
N THR A 515 64.02 -1.37 -11.18
CA THR A 515 65.46 -1.45 -11.47
C THR A 515 66.04 -2.83 -11.15
N LEU A 516 65.55 -3.48 -10.09
CA LEU A 516 65.97 -4.81 -9.67
C LEU A 516 65.16 -5.95 -10.32
N GLY A 517 64.07 -5.63 -11.03
CA GLY A 517 63.20 -6.60 -11.67
C GLY A 517 62.40 -7.48 -10.69
N VAL A 518 62.13 -6.99 -9.48
CA VAL A 518 61.37 -7.71 -8.44
C VAL A 518 60.00 -7.10 -8.24
N SER A 519 59.01 -7.95 -7.89
CA SER A 519 57.60 -7.55 -7.79
C SER A 519 57.12 -7.25 -6.36
N HIS A 520 57.86 -7.66 -5.33
CA HIS A 520 57.51 -7.42 -3.93
C HIS A 520 58.62 -6.71 -3.15
N LEU A 521 58.22 -5.87 -2.18
CA LEU A 521 59.12 -5.10 -1.33
C LEU A 521 60.14 -5.99 -0.60
N ASP A 522 59.70 -7.15 -0.12
CA ASP A 522 60.51 -8.09 0.64
C ASP A 522 61.64 -8.72 -0.19
N ASP A 523 61.51 -8.69 -1.52
CA ASP A 523 62.47 -9.25 -2.47
C ASP A 523 63.59 -8.26 -2.84
N ILE A 524 63.46 -6.98 -2.47
CA ILE A 524 64.46 -5.93 -2.74
C ILE A 524 65.80 -6.25 -2.08
N LEU A 525 65.79 -6.59 -0.79
CA LEU A 525 67.02 -6.88 -0.03
C LEU A 525 67.71 -8.18 -0.50
N PRO A 526 67.00 -9.30 -0.73
CA PRO A 526 67.56 -10.49 -1.37
C PRO A 526 68.16 -10.20 -2.75
N ALA A 527 67.46 -9.47 -3.62
CA ALA A 527 67.93 -9.16 -4.97
C ALA A 527 69.22 -8.30 -4.96
N LEU A 528 69.29 -7.29 -4.08
CA LEU A 528 70.50 -6.49 -3.89
C LEU A 528 71.68 -7.32 -3.37
N LYS A 529 71.44 -8.26 -2.46
CA LYS A 529 72.49 -9.16 -1.95
C LYS A 529 73.02 -10.08 -3.05
N SER A 530 72.14 -10.63 -3.88
CA SER A 530 72.54 -11.43 -5.05
C SER A 530 73.32 -10.60 -6.06
N LEU A 531 72.85 -9.39 -6.40
CA LEU A 531 73.55 -8.50 -7.33
C LEU A 531 74.95 -8.10 -6.83
N LYS A 532 75.08 -7.85 -5.52
CA LYS A 532 76.36 -7.56 -4.87
C LYS A 532 77.33 -8.75 -4.91
N GLN A 533 76.82 -9.98 -4.80
CA GLN A 533 77.62 -11.20 -4.90
C GLN A 533 78.08 -11.47 -6.34
N THR A 534 77.30 -11.07 -7.35
CA THR A 534 77.68 -11.20 -8.77
C THR A 534 78.63 -10.08 -9.24
N ALA A 535 78.73 -8.98 -8.49
CA ALA A 535 79.61 -7.84 -8.77
C ALA A 535 80.97 -7.90 -8.05
N GLN A 536 81.19 -8.89 -7.16
CA GLN A 536 82.49 -9.28 -6.61
C GLN A 536 83.04 -10.46 -7.40
#